data_AF-A0A832RXQ4-F1
#
_entry.id   AF-A0A832RXQ4-F1
#
_cell.length_a   1.000
_cell.length_b   1.000
_cell.length_c   1.000
_cell.angle_alpha   90.00
_cell.angle_beta   90.00
_cell.angle_gamma   90.00
#
_symmetry.space_group_name_H-M   'P 1'
#
loop_
_entity.id
_entity.type
_entity.pdbx_description
1 polymer ?
#
loop_
_entity_poly.entity_id
_entity_poly.type
_entity_poly.pdbx_seq_one_letter_code
_entity_poly.pdbx_strand_id
1 'polypeptide(L)'
;MNRYFLPKTGWEFFDVSRAYGVAIIVHALSGDAIVSDMGGFYLIESKRELDFGRIDQIHRFLGDDQAWNWTFLTIGSGQREKTKKKVVEFLRNIENIRNILDGLKEMKSPVSIGSGKETLYQPMELAATKGIRDEILLKKQYSEGSSVKVSIDDFSMSVLGHVNATIRKFSNMGMVFAVPSPTRTRILHLVDEIKKRIDDSVKGLHRAGWFPSIAQIAINLVLEEIRVEEGGKFAPKFGSLIYGVMVKTGNQWKPLTGGIFPLDFLHQTAESNEAKNVLNKWKNIFEWTAFRKGYEDLPTTLAEFIANPNLSNYERYIRLHLRNELDNDRISFGSYEEGILKEVINFVGV
;
A
#
# COMPACT_ATOMS: atom_id res chain seq x y z
N MET A 1 -14.47 -2.04 -25.31
CA MET A 1 -14.20 -1.76 -23.87
C MET A 1 -14.02 -3.08 -23.18
N ASN A 2 -12.84 -3.30 -22.59
CA ASN A 2 -12.48 -4.54 -21.90
C ASN A 2 -12.77 -4.40 -20.40
N ARG A 3 -13.39 -5.42 -19.80
CA ARG A 3 -13.74 -5.46 -18.38
C ARG A 3 -13.35 -6.80 -17.79
N TYR A 4 -12.71 -6.75 -16.62
CA TYR A 4 -12.27 -7.93 -15.89
C TYR A 4 -12.68 -7.81 -14.43
N PHE A 5 -13.30 -8.86 -13.91
CA PHE A 5 -13.83 -8.96 -12.56
C PHE A 5 -12.92 -9.87 -11.75
N LEU A 6 -12.22 -9.31 -10.77
CA LEU A 6 -11.33 -10.06 -9.88
C LEU A 6 -11.95 -10.21 -8.49
N PRO A 7 -12.50 -11.39 -8.14
CA PRO A 7 -13.08 -11.64 -6.83
C PRO A 7 -12.03 -11.54 -5.70
N LYS A 8 -12.41 -10.90 -4.60
CA LYS A 8 -11.59 -10.85 -3.39
C LYS A 8 -11.59 -12.19 -2.67
N THR A 9 -10.47 -12.54 -2.06
CA THR A 9 -10.33 -13.72 -1.19
C THR A 9 -10.59 -13.39 0.28
N GLY A 10 -10.65 -12.10 0.62
CA GLY A 10 -10.73 -11.61 2.00
C GLY A 10 -9.34 -11.38 2.62
N TRP A 11 -8.26 -11.50 1.84
CA TRP A 11 -6.90 -11.18 2.25
C TRP A 11 -6.50 -9.90 1.55
N GLU A 12 -6.77 -8.77 2.20
CA GLU A 12 -6.74 -7.45 1.56
C GLU A 12 -5.41 -7.15 0.86
N PHE A 13 -4.27 -7.47 1.48
CA PHE A 13 -2.95 -7.18 0.91
C PHE A 13 -2.68 -8.03 -0.35
N PHE A 14 -3.06 -9.31 -0.30
CA PHE A 14 -2.99 -10.21 -1.44
C PHE A 14 -3.95 -9.79 -2.56
N ASP A 15 -5.18 -9.44 -2.21
CA ASP A 15 -6.25 -9.07 -3.15
C ASP A 15 -5.92 -7.79 -3.91
N VAL A 16 -5.48 -6.73 -3.21
CA VAL A 16 -5.07 -5.47 -3.87
C VAL A 16 -3.85 -5.67 -4.76
N SER A 17 -2.91 -6.53 -4.33
CA SER A 17 -1.72 -6.87 -5.13
C SER A 17 -2.12 -7.62 -6.40
N ARG A 18 -3.05 -8.57 -6.33
CA ARG A 18 -3.57 -9.26 -7.53
C ARG A 18 -4.26 -8.29 -8.48
N ALA A 19 -5.08 -7.38 -7.94
CA ALA A 19 -5.80 -6.38 -8.74
C ALA A 19 -4.84 -5.49 -9.54
N TYR A 20 -3.80 -4.97 -8.89
CA TYR A 20 -2.77 -4.21 -9.59
C TYR A 20 -1.98 -5.05 -10.60
N GLY A 21 -1.70 -6.33 -10.30
CA GLY A 21 -1.05 -7.23 -11.25
C GLY A 21 -1.83 -7.40 -12.55
N VAL A 22 -3.12 -7.72 -12.44
CA VAL A 22 -4.02 -7.85 -13.61
C VAL A 22 -4.08 -6.53 -14.38
N ALA A 23 -4.20 -5.41 -13.68
CA ALA A 23 -4.30 -4.11 -14.31
C ALA A 23 -3.01 -3.67 -15.00
N ILE A 24 -1.83 -4.02 -14.46
CA ILE A 24 -0.54 -3.80 -15.12
C ILE A 24 -0.47 -4.58 -16.43
N ILE A 25 -0.95 -5.82 -16.46
CA ILE A 25 -1.01 -6.61 -17.70
C ILE A 25 -1.92 -5.93 -18.72
N VAL A 26 -3.14 -5.56 -18.31
CA VAL A 26 -4.08 -4.85 -19.19
C VAL A 26 -3.48 -3.53 -19.70
N HIS A 27 -2.78 -2.79 -18.84
CA HIS A 27 -2.09 -1.56 -19.19
C HIS A 27 -0.95 -1.80 -20.18
N ALA A 28 -0.13 -2.82 -19.96
CA ALA A 28 0.98 -3.16 -20.85
C ALA A 28 0.50 -3.52 -22.27
N LEU A 29 -0.61 -4.26 -22.36
CA LEU A 29 -1.18 -4.73 -23.63
C LEU A 29 -1.98 -3.64 -24.38
N SER A 30 -2.60 -2.70 -23.68
CA SER A 30 -3.52 -1.72 -24.30
C SER A 30 -3.05 -0.26 -24.19
N GLY A 31 -2.09 0.02 -23.31
CA GLY A 31 -1.65 1.37 -22.92
C GLY A 31 -2.60 2.08 -21.96
N ASP A 32 -3.67 1.45 -21.49
CA ASP A 32 -4.65 2.03 -20.56
C ASP A 32 -5.20 0.94 -19.63
N ALA A 33 -5.27 1.23 -18.33
CA ALA A 33 -6.02 0.38 -17.40
C ALA A 33 -6.44 1.21 -16.20
N ILE A 34 -7.67 1.02 -15.76
CA ILE A 34 -8.24 1.60 -14.56
C ILE A 34 -8.64 0.47 -13.62
N VAL A 35 -8.32 0.60 -12.34
CA VAL A 35 -8.73 -0.32 -11.27
C VAL A 35 -9.69 0.41 -10.34
N SER A 36 -10.78 -0.26 -9.97
CA SER A 36 -11.75 0.25 -9.00
C SER A 36 -12.14 -0.87 -8.03
N ASP A 37 -12.12 -0.60 -6.74
CA ASP A 37 -12.67 -1.47 -5.71
C ASP A 37 -14.20 -1.34 -5.69
N MET A 38 -14.88 -2.46 -5.92
CA MET A 38 -16.34 -2.56 -5.93
C MET A 38 -16.87 -3.30 -4.68
N GLY A 39 -16.07 -3.36 -3.62
CA GLY A 39 -16.38 -4.07 -2.38
C GLY A 39 -16.00 -5.55 -2.47
N GLY A 40 -16.85 -6.38 -3.06
CA GLY A 40 -16.62 -7.84 -3.15
C GLY A 40 -15.61 -8.27 -4.23
N PHE A 41 -15.23 -7.37 -5.12
CA PHE A 41 -14.31 -7.61 -6.22
C PHE A 41 -13.62 -6.32 -6.65
N TYR A 42 -12.53 -6.44 -7.38
CA TYR A 42 -11.93 -5.34 -8.14
C TYR A 42 -12.39 -5.40 -9.59
N LEU A 43 -12.78 -4.25 -10.13
CA LEU A 43 -13.07 -4.06 -11.54
C LEU A 43 -11.85 -3.47 -12.24
N ILE A 44 -11.33 -4.16 -13.26
CA ILE A 44 -10.26 -3.67 -14.12
C ILE A 44 -10.85 -3.38 -15.50
N GLU A 45 -10.71 -2.13 -15.96
CA GLU A 45 -11.24 -1.70 -17.26
C GLU A 45 -10.16 -1.12 -18.16
N SER A 46 -10.31 -1.33 -19.46
CA SER A 46 -9.57 -0.59 -20.50
C SER A 46 -10.50 -0.15 -21.62
N LYS A 47 -10.35 1.09 -22.06
CA LYS A 47 -11.09 1.61 -23.22
C LYS A 47 -10.48 1.17 -24.54
N ARG A 48 -9.23 0.69 -24.53
CA ARG A 48 -8.47 0.27 -25.71
C ARG A 48 -8.50 -1.25 -25.85
N GLU A 49 -8.38 -1.73 -27.08
CA GLU A 49 -8.22 -3.16 -27.35
C GLU A 49 -6.88 -3.67 -26.81
N LEU A 50 -6.83 -4.96 -26.48
CA LEU A 50 -5.60 -5.60 -26.04
C LEU A 50 -4.78 -6.05 -27.25
N ASP A 51 -3.52 -5.64 -27.31
CA ASP A 51 -2.57 -6.14 -28.30
C ASP A 51 -1.61 -7.13 -27.63
N PHE A 52 -1.82 -8.42 -27.85
CA PHE A 52 -0.95 -9.48 -27.35
C PHE A 52 0.43 -9.52 -28.02
N GLY A 53 0.64 -8.82 -29.13
CA GLY A 53 1.96 -8.57 -29.69
C GLY A 53 2.85 -7.72 -28.76
N ARG A 54 2.24 -7.04 -27.77
CA ARG A 54 2.94 -6.23 -26.76
C ARG A 54 3.22 -6.99 -25.46
N ILE A 55 3.18 -8.32 -25.45
CA ILE A 55 3.42 -9.13 -24.23
C ILE A 55 4.73 -8.76 -23.52
N ASP A 56 5.79 -8.45 -24.28
CA ASP A 56 7.09 -8.06 -23.74
C ASP A 56 7.06 -6.74 -22.94
N GLN A 57 6.02 -5.91 -23.12
CA GLN A 57 5.83 -4.69 -22.34
C GLN A 57 5.60 -4.98 -20.85
N ILE A 58 5.09 -6.16 -20.50
CA ILE A 58 4.94 -6.60 -19.10
C ILE A 58 6.30 -6.62 -18.39
N HIS A 59 7.39 -6.90 -19.11
CA HIS A 59 8.73 -6.96 -18.52
C HIS A 59 9.21 -5.66 -17.88
N ARG A 60 8.70 -4.52 -18.36
CA ARG A 60 9.02 -3.20 -17.79
C ARG A 60 8.57 -3.07 -16.34
N PHE A 61 7.62 -3.89 -15.93
CA PHE A 61 7.03 -3.92 -14.60
C PHE A 61 7.59 -5.04 -13.72
N LEU A 62 8.61 -5.80 -14.14
CA LEU A 62 9.17 -6.85 -13.29
C LEU A 62 10.02 -6.28 -12.13
N GLY A 63 10.30 -4.97 -12.12
CA GLY A 63 11.15 -4.35 -11.12
C GLY A 63 12.62 -4.80 -11.20
N ASP A 64 13.45 -4.20 -10.36
CA ASP A 64 14.86 -4.56 -10.22
C ASP A 64 15.07 -5.68 -9.19
N ASP A 65 16.31 -6.15 -9.05
CA ASP A 65 16.66 -7.19 -8.08
C ASP A 65 16.32 -6.80 -6.64
N GLN A 66 16.33 -5.51 -6.32
CA GLN A 66 15.97 -5.01 -5.00
C GLN A 66 14.48 -5.24 -4.72
N ALA A 67 13.60 -4.94 -5.67
CA ALA A 67 12.16 -5.20 -5.58
C ALA A 67 11.86 -6.70 -5.36
N TRP A 68 12.57 -7.58 -6.08
CA TRP A 68 12.47 -9.04 -5.88
C TRP A 68 12.96 -9.47 -4.50
N ASN A 69 14.08 -8.92 -4.03
CA ASN A 69 14.64 -9.22 -2.71
C ASN A 69 13.66 -8.87 -1.58
N TRP A 70 12.93 -7.77 -1.70
CA TRP A 70 11.94 -7.37 -0.71
C TRP A 70 10.64 -8.17 -0.79
N THR A 71 10.15 -8.45 -2.00
CA THR A 71 8.95 -9.27 -2.22
C THR A 71 9.13 -10.68 -1.63
N PHE A 72 10.36 -11.20 -1.70
CA PHE A 72 10.74 -12.53 -1.27
C PHE A 72 11.77 -12.51 -0.13
N LEU A 73 11.60 -11.57 0.80
CA LEU A 73 12.51 -11.35 1.91
C LEU A 73 12.69 -12.59 2.80
N THR A 74 11.60 -13.35 2.99
CA THR A 74 11.53 -14.45 3.95
C THR A 74 11.98 -15.80 3.38
N ILE A 75 12.58 -15.83 2.19
CA ILE A 75 13.10 -17.04 1.57
C ILE A 75 14.57 -16.89 1.17
N GLY A 76 15.26 -18.03 1.12
CA GLY A 76 16.66 -18.10 0.70
C GLY A 76 16.87 -17.70 -0.77
N SER A 77 18.06 -17.19 -1.08
CA SER A 77 18.42 -16.66 -2.41
C SER A 77 18.20 -17.66 -3.55
N GLY A 78 18.53 -18.93 -3.36
CA GLY A 78 18.31 -19.97 -4.38
C GLY A 78 16.83 -20.22 -4.69
N GLN A 79 15.96 -20.22 -3.68
CA GLN A 79 14.52 -20.36 -3.88
C GLN A 79 13.93 -19.08 -4.50
N ARG A 80 14.44 -17.91 -4.10
CA ARG A 80 14.06 -16.61 -4.68
C ARG A 80 14.31 -16.58 -6.17
N GLU A 81 15.49 -16.98 -6.62
CA GLU A 81 15.84 -16.97 -8.04
C GLU A 81 14.99 -17.96 -8.85
N LYS A 82 14.75 -19.17 -8.33
CA LYS A 82 13.83 -20.14 -8.95
C LYS A 82 12.41 -19.58 -9.07
N THR A 83 11.92 -18.92 -8.03
CA THR A 83 10.58 -18.33 -7.99
C THR A 83 10.47 -17.16 -8.98
N LYS A 84 11.49 -16.28 -9.02
CA LYS A 84 11.60 -15.18 -9.99
C LYS A 84 11.54 -15.71 -11.43
N LYS A 85 12.40 -16.68 -11.79
CA LYS A 85 12.41 -17.28 -13.13
C LYS A 85 11.04 -17.85 -13.51
N LYS A 86 10.41 -18.60 -12.61
CA LYS A 86 9.09 -19.18 -12.83
C LYS A 86 8.01 -18.13 -13.11
N VAL A 87 7.96 -17.05 -12.31
CA VAL A 87 6.99 -15.96 -12.52
C VAL A 87 7.27 -15.25 -13.85
N VAL A 88 8.54 -15.00 -14.18
CA VAL A 88 8.92 -14.36 -15.46
C VAL A 88 8.53 -15.22 -16.65
N GLU A 89 8.82 -16.52 -16.63
CA GLU A 89 8.42 -17.48 -17.67
C GLU A 89 6.90 -17.54 -17.81
N PHE A 90 6.18 -17.54 -16.69
CA PHE A 90 4.72 -17.53 -16.67
C PHE A 90 4.15 -16.28 -17.36
N LEU A 91 4.66 -15.09 -17.02
CA LEU A 91 4.21 -13.80 -17.55
C LEU A 91 4.61 -13.56 -19.02
N ARG A 92 5.62 -14.27 -19.53
CA ARG A 92 6.03 -14.26 -20.94
C ARG A 92 5.10 -15.04 -21.85
N ASN A 93 4.37 -16.00 -21.30
CA ASN A 93 3.56 -16.90 -22.08
C ASN A 93 2.22 -16.25 -22.42
N ILE A 94 2.02 -15.92 -23.70
CA ILE A 94 0.78 -15.31 -24.22
C ILE A 94 -0.45 -16.12 -23.85
N GLU A 95 -0.37 -17.45 -23.91
CA GLU A 95 -1.50 -18.34 -23.63
C GLU A 95 -1.89 -18.30 -22.15
N ASN A 96 -0.91 -18.25 -21.24
CA ASN A 96 -1.19 -18.07 -19.81
C ASN A 96 -1.92 -16.75 -19.56
N ILE A 97 -1.46 -15.66 -20.19
CA ILE A 97 -2.08 -14.34 -20.02
C ILE A 97 -3.48 -14.30 -20.61
N ARG A 98 -3.72 -14.90 -21.78
CA ARG A 98 -5.06 -15.04 -22.37
C ARG A 98 -6.00 -15.79 -21.43
N ASN A 99 -5.57 -16.95 -20.95
CA ASN A 99 -6.39 -17.78 -20.07
C ASN A 99 -6.77 -17.07 -18.77
N ILE A 100 -5.85 -16.30 -18.17
CA ILE A 100 -6.16 -15.45 -17.01
C ILE A 100 -7.24 -14.42 -17.37
N LEU A 101 -7.02 -13.63 -18.42
CA LEU A 101 -7.91 -12.54 -18.77
C LEU A 101 -9.29 -13.05 -19.21
N ASP A 102 -9.34 -14.13 -19.98
CA ASP A 102 -10.58 -14.81 -20.35
C ASP A 102 -11.32 -15.35 -19.11
N GLY A 103 -10.55 -15.90 -18.15
CA GLY A 103 -11.06 -16.35 -16.87
C GLY A 103 -11.68 -15.26 -15.99
N LEU A 104 -11.35 -13.98 -16.25
CA LEU A 104 -11.83 -12.83 -15.49
C LEU A 104 -12.90 -12.00 -16.24
N LYS A 105 -13.31 -12.39 -17.46
CA LYS A 105 -14.36 -11.69 -18.21
C LYS A 105 -15.74 -11.77 -17.54
N GLU A 106 -15.95 -12.82 -16.74
CA GLU A 106 -17.19 -13.05 -15.99
C GLU A 106 -16.90 -13.06 -14.50
N MET A 107 -17.85 -12.54 -13.71
CA MET A 107 -17.77 -12.57 -12.26
C MET A 107 -17.88 -14.01 -11.76
N LYS A 108 -16.88 -14.45 -10.99
CA LYS A 108 -16.81 -15.78 -10.40
C LYS A 108 -16.88 -15.73 -8.88
N SER A 109 -17.10 -16.90 -8.28
CA SER A 109 -16.96 -17.05 -6.83
C SER A 109 -15.55 -16.67 -6.36
N PRO A 110 -15.41 -16.17 -5.12
CA PRO A 110 -14.12 -15.96 -4.48
C PRO A 110 -13.18 -17.15 -4.61
N VAL A 111 -11.89 -16.87 -4.83
CA VAL A 111 -10.87 -17.92 -4.90
C VAL A 111 -10.66 -18.51 -3.50
N SER A 112 -10.69 -19.84 -3.41
CA SER A 112 -10.37 -20.55 -2.17
C SER A 112 -8.86 -20.54 -1.93
N ILE A 113 -8.43 -20.03 -0.78
CA ILE A 113 -7.03 -20.09 -0.36
C ILE A 113 -6.70 -21.51 0.10
N GLY A 114 -5.52 -22.01 -0.25
CA GLY A 114 -5.02 -23.34 0.17
C GLY A 114 -5.12 -24.44 -0.89
N SER A 115 -5.80 -24.21 -2.02
CA SER A 115 -5.98 -25.21 -3.08
C SER A 115 -4.86 -25.25 -4.14
N GLY A 116 -3.83 -24.41 -4.00
CA GLY A 116 -2.79 -24.23 -5.00
C GLY A 116 -1.48 -24.98 -4.76
N LYS A 117 -0.44 -24.62 -5.52
CA LYS A 117 0.92 -25.18 -5.40
C LYS A 117 1.97 -24.15 -4.98
N GLU A 118 1.74 -22.87 -5.29
CA GLU A 118 2.68 -21.79 -4.98
C GLU A 118 2.54 -21.34 -3.54
N THR A 119 3.66 -21.16 -2.85
CA THR A 119 3.63 -20.63 -1.48
C THR A 119 3.43 -19.13 -1.52
N LEU A 120 2.37 -18.63 -0.88
CA LEU A 120 2.20 -17.21 -0.62
C LEU A 120 3.14 -16.77 0.51
N TYR A 121 3.89 -15.68 0.30
CA TYR A 121 4.93 -15.23 1.21
C TYR A 121 4.46 -14.06 2.09
N GLN A 122 5.05 -13.96 3.28
CA GLN A 122 4.65 -13.00 4.32
C GLN A 122 4.65 -11.53 3.86
N PRO A 123 5.62 -11.05 3.07
CA PRO A 123 5.58 -9.65 2.59
C PRO A 123 4.37 -9.34 1.72
N MET A 124 3.78 -10.35 1.08
CA MET A 124 2.60 -10.21 0.21
C MET A 124 1.29 -10.36 0.98
N GLU A 125 1.32 -11.08 2.11
CA GLU A 125 0.21 -11.17 3.07
C GLU A 125 0.74 -11.68 4.42
N LEU A 126 0.63 -10.88 5.48
CA LEU A 126 1.15 -11.23 6.80
C LEU A 126 0.46 -12.47 7.38
N ALA A 127 -0.82 -12.67 7.06
CA ALA A 127 -1.59 -13.86 7.45
C ALA A 127 -1.07 -15.15 6.80
N ALA A 128 -0.16 -15.07 5.82
CA ALA A 128 0.54 -16.22 5.25
C ALA A 128 1.73 -16.71 6.10
N THR A 129 1.99 -16.08 7.25
CA THR A 129 3.03 -16.50 8.19
C THR A 129 2.75 -17.89 8.78
N LYS A 130 3.72 -18.80 8.64
CA LYS A 130 3.72 -20.10 9.33
C LYS A 130 3.53 -19.89 10.84
N GLY A 131 2.56 -20.58 11.45
CA GLY A 131 2.27 -20.51 12.89
C GLY A 131 1.18 -19.50 13.31
N ILE A 132 0.70 -18.62 12.43
CA ILE A 132 -0.48 -17.77 12.72
C ILE A 132 -1.80 -18.57 12.54
N ARG A 133 -1.75 -19.75 11.90
CA ARG A 133 -2.92 -20.56 11.60
C ARG A 133 -2.86 -21.92 12.31
N ASP A 134 -4.00 -22.27 12.89
CA ASP A 134 -4.34 -23.47 13.68
C ASP A 134 -3.80 -23.60 15.10
N GLU A 135 -2.57 -23.21 15.42
CA GLU A 135 -1.99 -23.57 16.74
C GLU A 135 -2.50 -22.71 17.92
N ILE A 136 -2.80 -21.42 17.69
CA ILE A 136 -3.34 -20.51 18.73
C ILE A 136 -4.86 -20.67 18.87
N LEU A 137 -5.59 -20.93 17.78
CA LEU A 137 -7.04 -21.09 17.79
C LEU A 137 -7.51 -22.50 18.17
N LEU A 138 -6.70 -23.56 17.97
CA LEU A 138 -7.13 -24.95 18.20
C LEU A 138 -6.39 -25.69 19.33
N LYS A 139 -5.43 -25.08 20.05
CA LYS A 139 -4.68 -25.71 21.16
C LYS A 139 -4.17 -27.14 20.85
N LYS A 140 -3.84 -27.44 19.59
CA LYS A 140 -3.26 -28.72 19.20
C LYS A 140 -1.75 -28.59 19.11
N GLN A 141 -1.08 -29.70 19.49
CA GLN A 141 0.37 -29.85 19.67
C GLN A 141 1.21 -29.12 18.61
N TYR A 142 2.33 -28.55 19.06
CA TYR A 142 3.38 -27.92 18.25
C TYR A 142 3.71 -28.76 17.00
N SER A 143 3.21 -28.31 15.85
CA SER A 143 3.58 -28.77 14.52
C SER A 143 3.74 -27.52 13.66
N GLU A 144 4.97 -27.22 13.21
CA GLU A 144 5.25 -26.05 12.36
C GLU A 144 4.18 -25.92 11.26
N GLY A 145 3.29 -24.92 11.38
CA GLY A 145 2.11 -24.80 10.52
C GLY A 145 2.43 -24.87 9.01
N SER A 146 1.46 -25.37 8.23
CA SER A 146 1.65 -25.54 6.78
C SER A 146 1.75 -24.19 6.04
N SER A 147 2.48 -24.18 4.91
CA SER A 147 2.60 -22.98 4.08
C SER A 147 1.29 -22.74 3.32
N VAL A 148 0.84 -21.50 3.26
CA VAL A 148 -0.36 -21.14 2.49
C VAL A 148 -0.08 -21.31 1.00
N LYS A 149 -0.97 -22.01 0.31
CA LYS A 149 -0.84 -22.30 -1.12
C LYS A 149 -1.88 -21.57 -1.97
N VAL A 150 -1.44 -21.05 -3.11
CA VAL A 150 -2.28 -20.35 -4.10
C VAL A 150 -1.96 -20.83 -5.53
N SER A 151 -2.86 -20.55 -6.47
CA SER A 151 -2.66 -20.88 -7.89
C SER A 151 -1.45 -20.10 -8.44
N ILE A 152 -0.83 -20.59 -9.52
CA ILE A 152 0.26 -19.86 -10.18
C ILE A 152 -0.23 -18.55 -10.81
N ASP A 153 -1.47 -18.52 -11.26
CA ASP A 153 -2.12 -17.33 -11.82
C ASP A 153 -2.20 -16.23 -10.76
N ASP A 154 -2.84 -16.52 -9.63
CA ASP A 154 -3.00 -15.58 -8.51
C ASP A 154 -1.65 -15.17 -7.92
N PHE A 155 -0.73 -16.13 -7.79
CA PHE A 155 0.61 -15.86 -7.32
C PHE A 155 1.34 -14.88 -8.23
N SER A 156 1.33 -15.12 -9.54
CA SER A 156 2.07 -14.28 -10.50
C SER A 156 1.45 -12.89 -10.60
N MET A 157 0.12 -12.77 -10.57
CA MET A 157 -0.56 -11.47 -10.53
C MET A 157 -0.22 -10.72 -9.24
N SER A 158 -0.30 -11.40 -8.09
CA SER A 158 0.03 -10.79 -6.82
C SER A 158 1.50 -10.33 -6.77
N VAL A 159 2.44 -11.12 -7.29
CA VAL A 159 3.85 -10.72 -7.35
C VAL A 159 4.02 -9.47 -8.21
N LEU A 160 3.42 -9.46 -9.41
CA LEU A 160 3.53 -8.32 -10.33
C LEU A 160 2.95 -7.05 -9.70
N GLY A 161 1.75 -7.09 -9.14
CA GLY A 161 1.19 -5.92 -8.47
C GLY A 161 1.94 -5.54 -7.21
N HIS A 162 2.39 -6.50 -6.41
CA HIS A 162 3.15 -6.23 -5.19
C HIS A 162 4.45 -5.49 -5.50
N VAL A 163 5.22 -5.95 -6.49
CA VAL A 163 6.47 -5.29 -6.95
C VAL A 163 6.22 -3.81 -7.26
N ASN A 164 5.16 -3.51 -8.00
CA ASN A 164 4.92 -2.18 -8.57
C ASN A 164 4.06 -1.23 -7.73
N ALA A 165 3.17 -1.74 -6.89
CA ALA A 165 2.22 -0.90 -6.14
C ALA A 165 2.61 -0.70 -4.67
N THR A 166 3.48 -1.56 -4.13
CA THR A 166 3.84 -1.51 -2.70
C THR A 166 4.90 -0.46 -2.43
N ILE A 167 4.55 0.51 -1.60
CA ILE A 167 5.46 1.46 -0.96
C ILE A 167 6.12 0.75 0.21
N ARG A 168 7.46 0.77 0.26
CA ARG A 168 8.24 0.00 1.23
C ARG A 168 9.18 0.89 2.00
N LYS A 169 9.11 0.85 3.33
CA LYS A 169 9.99 1.63 4.21
C LYS A 169 10.62 0.72 5.25
N PHE A 170 11.92 0.92 5.47
CA PHE A 170 12.76 0.02 6.25
C PHE A 170 13.54 0.79 7.31
N SER A 171 13.84 0.09 8.39
CA SER A 171 14.94 0.40 9.30
C SER A 171 15.67 -0.90 9.65
N ASN A 172 16.69 -0.78 10.49
CA ASN A 172 17.38 -1.91 11.10
C ASN A 172 16.48 -2.80 11.97
N MET A 173 15.35 -2.28 12.49
CA MET A 173 14.49 -3.00 13.44
C MET A 173 13.09 -3.30 12.92
N GLY A 174 12.63 -2.59 11.89
CA GLY A 174 11.25 -2.70 11.39
C GLY A 174 11.14 -2.49 9.89
N MET A 175 9.99 -2.89 9.37
CA MET A 175 9.61 -2.72 7.98
C MET A 175 8.12 -2.44 7.86
N VAL A 176 7.76 -1.52 6.97
CA VAL A 176 6.39 -1.23 6.58
C VAL A 176 6.23 -1.46 5.09
N PHE A 177 5.18 -2.20 4.75
CA PHE A 177 4.66 -2.36 3.40
C PHE A 177 3.30 -1.67 3.37
N ALA A 178 3.07 -0.78 2.41
CA ALA A 178 1.79 -0.12 2.22
C ALA A 178 1.39 -0.15 0.75
N VAL A 179 0.15 -0.52 0.46
CA VAL A 179 -0.42 -0.52 -0.89
C VAL A 179 -1.69 0.33 -0.86
N PRO A 180 -1.81 1.34 -1.73
CA PRO A 180 -3.03 2.14 -1.77
C PRO A 180 -4.18 1.35 -2.39
N SER A 181 -5.33 1.29 -1.73
CA SER A 181 -6.53 0.62 -2.24
C SER A 181 -7.19 1.51 -3.31
N PRO A 182 -7.39 1.02 -4.56
CA PRO A 182 -7.89 1.84 -5.65
C PRO A 182 -9.40 2.04 -5.57
N THR A 183 -9.88 3.28 -5.45
CA THR A 183 -11.30 3.60 -5.67
C THR A 183 -11.56 3.78 -7.16
N ARG A 184 -10.66 4.50 -7.84
CA ARG A 184 -10.64 4.64 -9.30
C ARG A 184 -9.27 5.14 -9.75
N THR A 185 -8.38 4.22 -10.08
CA THR A 185 -6.96 4.55 -10.31
C THR A 185 -6.48 4.05 -11.65
N ARG A 186 -5.87 4.94 -12.45
CA ARG A 186 -5.15 4.55 -13.67
C ARG A 186 -3.75 4.07 -13.30
N ILE A 187 -3.34 2.93 -13.87
CA ILE A 187 -2.03 2.32 -13.58
C ILE A 187 -0.85 3.24 -13.87
N LEU A 188 -0.92 4.01 -14.96
CA LEU A 188 0.09 5.01 -15.32
C LEU A 188 0.39 5.96 -14.15
N HIS A 189 -0.64 6.53 -13.51
CA HIS A 189 -0.43 7.50 -12.44
C HIS A 189 0.10 6.85 -11.16
N LEU A 190 -0.38 5.65 -10.82
CA LEU A 190 0.11 4.95 -9.62
C LEU A 190 1.59 4.60 -9.74
N VAL A 191 1.97 3.89 -10.81
CA VAL A 191 3.29 3.26 -10.94
C VAL A 191 4.35 4.27 -11.34
N ASP A 192 4.08 5.11 -12.35
CA ASP A 192 5.12 5.96 -12.96
C ASP A 192 5.25 7.32 -12.28
N GLU A 193 4.23 7.77 -11.54
CA GLU A 193 4.21 9.09 -10.92
C GLU A 193 4.13 9.04 -9.38
N ILE A 194 3.00 8.60 -8.85
CA ILE A 194 2.65 8.75 -7.42
C ILE A 194 3.61 7.93 -6.56
N LYS A 195 3.72 6.62 -6.82
CA LYS A 195 4.59 5.76 -6.01
C LYS A 195 6.04 6.23 -6.06
N LYS A 196 6.55 6.59 -7.24
CA LYS A 196 7.93 7.06 -7.40
C LYS A 196 8.21 8.28 -6.53
N ARG A 197 7.29 9.27 -6.52
CA ARG A 197 7.43 10.49 -5.69
C ARG A 197 7.32 10.19 -4.19
N ILE A 198 6.47 9.26 -3.78
CA ILE A 198 6.41 8.80 -2.39
C ILE A 198 7.71 8.07 -2.00
N ASP A 199 8.25 7.26 -2.91
CA ASP A 199 9.54 6.58 -2.69
C ASP A 199 10.69 7.57 -2.54
N ASP A 200 10.69 8.64 -3.33
CA ASP A 200 11.68 9.71 -3.27
C ASP A 200 11.53 10.61 -2.05
N SER A 201 10.32 10.91 -1.59
CA SER A 201 10.07 11.81 -0.44
C SER A 201 10.23 11.12 0.91
N VAL A 202 9.74 9.88 1.06
CA VAL A 202 9.79 9.15 2.33
C VAL A 202 11.04 8.27 2.38
N LYS A 203 12.11 8.75 3.01
CA LYS A 203 13.45 8.11 2.93
C LYS A 203 13.64 6.82 3.73
N GLY A 204 12.73 6.49 4.65
CA GLY A 204 12.86 5.30 5.50
C GLY A 204 11.71 5.21 6.50
N LEU A 205 11.82 4.29 7.47
CA LEU A 205 10.89 4.32 8.61
C LEU A 205 11.15 5.53 9.49
N HIS A 206 10.06 6.17 9.88
CA HIS A 206 10.05 7.21 10.86
C HIS A 206 10.57 6.68 12.20
N ARG A 207 11.45 7.44 12.86
CA ARG A 207 12.08 7.08 14.13
C ARG A 207 11.08 6.73 15.23
N ALA A 208 9.99 7.49 15.31
CA ALA A 208 8.88 7.25 16.23
C ALA A 208 8.10 5.94 15.97
N GLY A 209 8.39 5.22 14.88
CA GLY A 209 7.89 3.87 14.63
C GLY A 209 7.07 3.73 13.35
N TRP A 210 6.43 2.57 13.23
CA TRP A 210 5.69 2.17 12.03
C TRP A 210 4.45 3.04 11.79
N PHE A 211 3.75 3.46 12.86
CA PHE A 211 2.49 4.16 12.73
C PHE A 211 2.65 5.59 12.16
N PRO A 212 3.58 6.41 12.67
CA PRO A 212 3.99 7.66 12.00
C PRO A 212 4.46 7.46 10.55
N SER A 213 5.14 6.34 10.25
CA SER A 213 5.58 6.05 8.89
C SER A 213 4.39 5.85 7.93
N ILE A 214 3.34 5.15 8.35
CA ILE A 214 2.13 4.96 7.55
C ILE A 214 1.39 6.28 7.37
N ALA A 215 1.22 7.08 8.44
CA ALA A 215 0.58 8.38 8.35
C ALA A 215 1.33 9.33 7.41
N GLN A 216 2.66 9.32 7.45
CA GLN A 216 3.49 10.08 6.50
C GLN A 216 3.26 9.61 5.06
N ILE A 217 3.21 8.30 4.81
CA ILE A 217 2.88 7.77 3.47
C ILE A 217 1.48 8.20 3.03
N ALA A 218 0.50 8.17 3.93
CA ALA A 218 -0.89 8.57 3.68
C ALA A 218 -1.00 10.04 3.26
N ILE A 219 -0.37 10.96 3.98
CA ILE A 219 -0.36 12.38 3.61
C ILE A 219 0.29 12.58 2.24
N ASN A 220 1.47 11.97 2.02
CA ASN A 220 2.15 12.12 0.74
C ASN A 220 1.32 11.53 -0.42
N LEU A 221 0.60 10.43 -0.19
CA LEU A 221 -0.32 9.88 -1.18
C LEU A 221 -1.41 10.88 -1.57
N VAL A 222 -2.09 11.48 -0.59
CA VAL A 222 -3.17 12.45 -0.83
C VAL A 222 -2.66 13.71 -1.54
N LEU A 223 -1.51 14.23 -1.12
CA LEU A 223 -0.89 15.38 -1.80
C LEU A 223 -0.52 15.06 -3.25
N GLU A 224 -0.04 13.84 -3.53
CA GLU A 224 0.27 13.40 -4.89
C GLU A 224 -0.99 13.15 -5.75
N GLU A 225 -2.10 12.69 -5.15
CA GLU A 225 -3.40 12.62 -5.84
C GLU A 225 -3.85 14.01 -6.32
N ILE A 226 -3.80 15.01 -5.42
CA ILE A 226 -4.14 16.40 -5.72
C ILE A 226 -3.26 16.95 -6.84
N ARG A 227 -1.94 16.72 -6.77
CA ARG A 227 -0.99 17.17 -7.80
C ARG A 227 -1.33 16.59 -9.18
N VAL A 228 -1.65 15.30 -9.25
CA VAL A 228 -2.03 14.64 -10.51
C VAL A 228 -3.37 15.16 -11.02
N GLU A 229 -4.33 15.38 -10.12
CA GLU A 229 -5.65 15.95 -10.42
C GLU A 229 -5.54 17.37 -11.00
N GLU A 230 -4.71 18.24 -10.41
CA GLU A 230 -4.44 19.59 -10.92
C GLU A 230 -3.72 19.58 -12.29
N GLY A 231 -2.98 18.51 -12.58
CA GLY A 231 -2.23 18.33 -13.83
C GLY A 231 -3.01 17.74 -15.01
N GLY A 232 -4.26 17.30 -14.85
CA GLY A 232 -4.96 16.63 -15.95
C GLY A 232 -6.44 16.26 -15.72
N LYS A 233 -7.07 15.63 -16.72
CA LYS A 233 -8.52 15.30 -16.73
C LYS A 233 -8.91 14.07 -15.89
N PHE A 234 -7.96 13.41 -15.23
CA PHE A 234 -8.23 12.20 -14.45
C PHE A 234 -7.59 12.34 -13.08
N ALA A 235 -8.44 12.29 -12.05
CA ALA A 235 -8.04 12.28 -10.65
C ALA A 235 -7.94 10.82 -10.17
N PRO A 236 -6.75 10.26 -9.93
CA PRO A 236 -6.65 9.01 -9.19
C PRO A 236 -7.23 9.21 -7.80
N LYS A 237 -8.03 8.23 -7.34
CA LYS A 237 -8.57 8.23 -5.97
C LYS A 237 -8.31 6.89 -5.30
N PHE A 238 -7.77 6.94 -4.10
CA PHE A 238 -7.50 5.78 -3.24
C PHE A 238 -8.33 5.87 -1.97
N GLY A 239 -9.05 4.80 -1.59
CA GLY A 239 -9.90 4.82 -0.40
C GLY A 239 -9.12 4.63 0.91
N SER A 240 -8.00 3.92 0.86
CA SER A 240 -7.21 3.57 2.05
C SER A 240 -5.79 3.15 1.71
N LEU A 241 -4.93 3.02 2.72
CA LEU A 241 -3.69 2.26 2.63
C LEU A 241 -3.85 0.92 3.34
N ILE A 242 -3.73 -0.16 2.59
CA ILE A 242 -3.61 -1.51 3.16
C ILE A 242 -2.14 -1.69 3.54
N TYR A 243 -1.86 -2.02 4.80
CA TYR A 243 -0.50 -2.07 5.31
C TYR A 243 -0.16 -3.36 6.08
N GLY A 244 1.13 -3.70 6.05
CA GLY A 244 1.73 -4.75 6.85
C GLY A 244 3.04 -4.29 7.47
N VAL A 245 3.26 -4.63 8.74
CA VAL A 245 4.45 -4.30 9.50
C VAL A 245 5.16 -5.57 9.92
N MET A 246 6.46 -5.63 9.66
CA MET A 246 7.34 -6.69 10.14
C MET A 246 8.42 -6.12 11.04
N VAL A 247 8.86 -6.90 12.03
CA VAL A 247 9.97 -6.57 12.90
C VAL A 247 11.01 -7.68 12.88
N LYS A 248 12.26 -7.30 13.15
CA LYS A 248 13.35 -8.26 13.20
C LYS A 248 13.45 -8.88 14.60
N THR A 249 13.32 -10.20 14.69
CA THR A 249 13.54 -10.97 15.92
C THR A 249 14.73 -11.91 15.71
N GLY A 250 15.90 -11.55 16.25
CA GLY A 250 17.15 -12.22 15.91
C GLY A 250 17.51 -12.01 14.44
N ASN A 251 17.68 -13.10 13.69
CA ASN A 251 17.96 -13.05 12.24
C ASN A 251 16.71 -13.21 11.36
N GLN A 252 15.53 -13.36 11.95
CA GLN A 252 14.29 -13.61 11.21
C GLN A 252 13.37 -12.38 11.26
N TRP A 253 12.68 -12.13 10.15
CA TRP A 253 11.58 -11.17 10.08
C TRP A 253 10.30 -11.85 10.53
N LYS A 254 9.56 -11.21 11.43
CA LYS A 254 8.28 -11.68 11.93
C LYS A 254 7.20 -10.61 11.73
N PRO A 255 5.95 -11.01 11.45
CA PRO A 255 4.84 -10.05 11.43
C PRO A 255 4.69 -9.41 12.81
N LEU A 256 4.48 -8.09 12.84
CA LEU A 256 4.12 -7.34 14.03
C LEU A 256 2.62 -7.03 14.03
N THR A 257 2.16 -6.37 12.98
CA THR A 257 0.77 -5.93 12.83
C THR A 257 0.47 -5.64 11.35
N GLY A 258 -0.80 -5.61 10.99
CA GLY A 258 -1.27 -5.18 9.67
C GLY A 258 -2.65 -4.56 9.82
N GLY A 259 -3.12 -3.87 8.79
CA GLY A 259 -4.41 -3.22 8.84
C GLY A 259 -4.70 -2.34 7.64
N ILE A 260 -5.73 -1.51 7.81
CA ILE A 260 -6.19 -0.54 6.83
C ILE A 260 -6.09 0.84 7.50
N PHE A 261 -5.37 1.75 6.86
CA PHE A 261 -5.29 3.14 7.29
C PHE A 261 -6.24 3.97 6.41
N PRO A 262 -7.28 4.60 6.99
CA PRO A 262 -8.28 5.35 6.22
C PRO A 262 -7.68 6.64 5.64
N LEU A 263 -8.19 7.07 4.48
CA LEU A 263 -7.78 8.32 3.85
C LEU A 263 -8.88 9.40 3.87
N ASP A 264 -10.11 9.05 4.25
CA ASP A 264 -11.29 9.93 4.20
C ASP A 264 -11.04 11.29 4.89
N PHE A 265 -10.47 11.29 6.09
CA PHE A 265 -10.18 12.52 6.81
C PHE A 265 -9.15 13.40 6.10
N LEU A 266 -8.12 12.80 5.49
CA LEU A 266 -7.12 13.54 4.72
C LEU A 266 -7.73 14.09 3.43
N HIS A 267 -8.64 13.35 2.78
CA HIS A 267 -9.38 13.80 1.61
C HIS A 267 -10.32 14.96 1.93
N GLN A 268 -11.06 14.89 3.03
CA GLN A 268 -11.90 16.00 3.52
C GLN A 268 -11.05 17.24 3.82
N THR A 269 -9.89 17.05 4.46
CA THR A 269 -8.92 18.13 4.71
C THR A 269 -8.27 18.65 3.41
N ALA A 270 -8.41 17.96 2.28
CA ALA A 270 -7.86 18.43 1.00
C ALA A 270 -8.84 19.29 0.17
N GLU A 271 -10.10 19.43 0.62
CA GLU A 271 -11.16 20.07 -0.18
C GLU A 271 -11.00 21.59 -0.32
N SER A 272 -10.37 22.26 0.66
CA SER A 272 -10.07 23.70 0.61
C SER A 272 -8.57 23.98 0.47
N ASN A 273 -8.22 25.17 -0.04
CA ASN A 273 -6.82 25.56 -0.20
C ASN A 273 -6.14 25.79 1.17
N GLU A 274 -6.89 26.32 2.13
CA GLU A 274 -6.50 26.51 3.51
C GLU A 274 -6.18 25.17 4.19
N ALA A 275 -7.01 24.15 3.95
CA ALA A 275 -6.82 22.82 4.50
C ALA A 275 -5.72 22.02 3.76
N LYS A 276 -5.47 22.27 2.46
CA LYS A 276 -4.24 21.80 1.77
C LYS A 276 -2.95 22.31 2.43
N ASN A 277 -2.93 23.52 2.98
CA ASN A 277 -1.79 24.03 3.73
C ASN A 277 -1.56 23.27 5.04
N VAL A 278 -2.62 22.76 5.67
CA VAL A 278 -2.53 21.89 6.85
C VAL A 278 -1.84 20.58 6.52
N LEU A 279 -2.22 19.94 5.40
CA LEU A 279 -1.58 18.70 4.95
C LEU A 279 -0.06 18.90 4.71
N ASN A 280 0.33 20.04 4.14
CA ASN A 280 1.74 20.40 3.97
C ASN A 280 2.45 20.64 5.32
N LYS A 281 1.80 21.29 6.29
CA LYS A 281 2.34 21.43 7.66
C LYS A 281 2.55 20.07 8.32
N TRP A 282 1.57 19.18 8.23
CA TRP A 282 1.68 17.82 8.77
C TRP A 282 2.77 17.00 8.07
N LYS A 283 2.90 17.10 6.75
CA LYS A 283 4.01 16.52 5.99
C LYS A 283 5.35 17.02 6.52
N ASN A 284 5.50 18.33 6.71
CA ASN A 284 6.73 18.95 7.21
C ASN A 284 7.08 18.46 8.63
N ILE A 285 6.08 18.30 9.50
CA ILE A 285 6.29 17.71 10.84
C ILE A 285 6.91 16.32 10.68
N PHE A 286 6.27 15.41 9.94
CA PHE A 286 6.78 14.04 9.77
C PHE A 286 8.16 14.00 9.13
N GLU A 287 8.41 14.78 8.07
CA GLU A 287 9.71 14.82 7.40
C GLU A 287 10.82 15.32 8.32
N TRP A 288 10.54 16.35 9.11
CA TRP A 288 11.51 16.95 9.99
C TRP A 288 11.80 16.07 11.22
N THR A 289 10.77 15.44 11.80
CA THR A 289 10.91 14.54 12.95
C THR A 289 11.40 13.14 12.57
N ALA A 290 11.44 12.80 11.28
CA ALA A 290 11.71 11.43 10.78
C ALA A 290 12.93 10.75 11.41
N PHE A 291 13.99 11.50 11.68
CA PHE A 291 15.25 10.96 12.20
C PHE A 291 15.74 11.63 13.49
N ARG A 292 14.96 12.55 14.08
CA ARG A 292 15.38 13.35 15.23
C ARG A 292 14.87 12.77 16.55
N LYS A 293 15.76 12.67 17.54
CA LYS A 293 15.44 12.19 18.89
C LYS A 293 14.81 13.31 19.73
N GLY A 294 13.87 12.96 20.60
CA GLY A 294 13.21 13.87 21.55
C GLY A 294 11.92 14.50 21.02
N TYR A 295 11.50 14.13 19.82
CA TYR A 295 10.29 14.63 19.15
C TYR A 295 9.34 13.50 18.77
N GLU A 296 9.52 12.30 19.30
CA GLU A 296 8.75 11.12 18.89
C GLU A 296 7.26 11.22 19.25
N ASP A 297 6.88 12.02 20.25
CA ASP A 297 5.51 12.22 20.72
C ASP A 297 4.64 13.01 19.72
N LEU A 298 5.19 14.06 19.11
CA LEU A 298 4.48 14.90 18.12
C LEU A 298 3.98 14.12 16.88
N PRO A 299 4.83 13.41 16.11
CA PRO A 299 4.39 12.67 14.94
C PRO A 299 3.54 11.45 15.33
N THR A 300 3.71 10.90 16.54
CA THR A 300 2.86 9.81 17.04
C THR A 300 1.44 10.30 17.29
N THR A 301 1.27 11.40 18.02
CA THR A 301 -0.06 11.97 18.28
C THR A 301 -0.71 12.52 17.01
N LEU A 302 0.07 13.07 16.09
CA LEU A 302 -0.43 13.47 14.77
C LEU A 302 -0.92 12.26 13.96
N ALA A 303 -0.17 11.14 13.96
CA ALA A 303 -0.60 9.91 13.30
C ALA A 303 -1.89 9.33 13.91
N GLU A 304 -2.01 9.35 15.26
CA GLU A 304 -3.23 8.95 15.97
C GLU A 304 -4.42 9.82 15.60
N PHE A 305 -4.22 11.14 15.51
CA PHE A 305 -5.25 12.07 15.09
C PHE A 305 -5.71 11.83 13.66
N ILE A 306 -4.79 11.67 12.71
CA ILE A 306 -5.13 11.42 11.31
C ILE A 306 -5.89 10.10 11.14
N ALA A 307 -5.47 9.05 11.83
CA ALA A 307 -6.10 7.73 11.72
C ALA A 307 -7.46 7.65 12.40
N ASN A 308 -7.68 8.45 13.46
CA ASN A 308 -8.90 8.49 14.24
C ASN A 308 -9.18 9.95 14.66
N PRO A 309 -9.82 10.74 13.79
CA PRO A 309 -10.03 12.17 13.99
C PRO A 309 -11.16 12.41 14.98
N ASN A 310 -10.83 12.37 16.27
CA ASN A 310 -11.72 12.76 17.36
C ASN A 310 -11.10 13.89 18.20
N LEU A 311 -11.96 14.59 18.97
CA LEU A 311 -11.55 15.76 19.75
C LEU A 311 -10.40 15.46 20.72
N SER A 312 -10.37 14.26 21.31
CA SER A 312 -9.32 13.87 22.25
C SER A 312 -7.96 13.72 21.56
N ASN A 313 -7.92 13.08 20.39
CA ASN A 313 -6.69 12.95 19.62
C ASN A 313 -6.23 14.29 19.05
N TYR A 314 -7.18 15.12 18.58
CA TYR A 314 -6.88 16.48 18.13
C TYR A 314 -6.27 17.33 19.24
N GLU A 315 -6.88 17.33 20.43
CA GLU A 315 -6.39 18.07 21.59
C GLU A 315 -4.97 17.61 21.99
N ARG A 316 -4.72 16.30 22.02
CA ARG A 316 -3.39 15.75 22.32
C ARG A 316 -2.34 16.23 21.32
N TYR A 317 -2.65 16.18 20.03
CA TYR A 317 -1.77 16.68 18.98
C TYR A 317 -1.52 18.20 19.12
N ILE A 318 -2.57 19.02 19.21
CA ILE A 318 -2.45 20.48 19.27
C ILE A 318 -1.69 20.93 20.51
N ARG A 319 -1.92 20.31 21.68
CA ARG A 319 -1.15 20.61 22.90
C ARG A 319 0.35 20.40 22.70
N LEU A 320 0.74 19.31 22.04
CA LEU A 320 2.15 19.02 21.76
C LEU A 320 2.73 19.94 20.68
N HIS A 321 1.94 20.26 19.64
CA HIS A 321 2.31 21.25 18.63
C HIS A 321 2.60 22.60 19.28
N LEU A 322 1.64 23.15 20.03
CA LEU A 322 1.77 24.43 20.72
C LEU A 322 2.93 24.45 21.71
N ARG A 323 3.17 23.35 22.44
CA ARG A 323 4.33 23.24 23.34
C ARG A 323 5.64 23.41 22.57
N ASN A 324 5.76 22.86 21.37
CA ASN A 324 6.94 23.02 20.53
C ASN A 324 7.04 24.42 19.91
N GLU A 325 5.92 25.09 19.64
CA GLU A 325 5.90 26.49 19.16
C GLU A 325 6.30 27.51 20.23
N LEU A 326 5.94 27.25 21.49
CA LEU A 326 6.15 28.19 22.61
C LEU A 326 7.52 28.03 23.29
N ASP A 327 8.17 26.88 23.11
CA ASP A 327 9.48 26.60 23.69
C ASP A 327 10.57 27.11 22.72
N ASN A 328 11.23 28.21 23.09
CA ASN A 328 12.26 28.86 22.25
C ASN A 328 13.46 27.94 21.92
N ASP A 329 13.68 26.89 22.71
CA ASP A 329 14.74 25.90 22.49
C ASP A 329 14.29 24.75 21.58
N ARG A 330 13.00 24.73 21.18
CA ARG A 330 12.41 23.77 20.25
C ARG A 330 12.09 24.43 18.92
N ILE A 331 11.72 23.59 17.96
CA ILE A 331 11.48 24.02 16.59
C ILE A 331 10.01 24.31 16.36
N SER A 332 9.79 25.48 15.74
CA SER A 332 8.51 25.96 15.27
C SER A 332 8.22 25.42 13.86
N PHE A 333 7.04 24.83 13.71
CA PHE A 333 6.37 24.44 12.47
C PHE A 333 5.33 25.49 12.04
N GLY A 334 5.29 26.61 12.75
CA GLY A 334 4.38 27.72 12.58
C GLY A 334 3.05 27.52 13.28
N SER A 335 2.40 28.64 13.62
CA SER A 335 1.06 28.64 14.17
C SER A 335 0.01 28.23 13.12
N TYR A 336 -1.15 27.82 13.62
CA TYR A 336 -2.36 27.68 12.83
C TYR A 336 -3.20 28.94 12.98
N GLU A 337 -3.76 29.41 11.87
CA GLU A 337 -4.76 30.48 11.91
C GLU A 337 -6.07 29.95 12.50
N GLU A 338 -6.84 30.81 13.17
CA GLU A 338 -8.11 30.42 13.80
C GLU A 338 -9.09 29.78 12.81
N GLY A 339 -9.16 30.33 11.59
CA GLY A 339 -10.01 29.79 10.52
C GLY A 339 -9.65 28.35 10.16
N ILE A 340 -8.35 28.06 10.05
CA ILE A 340 -7.83 26.72 9.75
C ILE A 340 -8.12 25.75 10.90
N LEU A 341 -7.95 26.17 12.16
CA LEU A 341 -8.28 25.33 13.31
C LEU A 341 -9.76 24.97 13.33
N LYS A 342 -10.64 25.95 13.10
CA LYS A 342 -12.10 25.74 13.02
C LYS A 342 -12.47 24.81 11.88
N GLU A 343 -11.83 24.97 10.72
CA GLU A 343 -12.07 24.12 9.57
C GLU A 343 -11.67 22.67 9.84
N VAL A 344 -10.48 22.43 10.40
CA VAL A 344 -10.07 21.08 10.78
C VAL A 344 -11.05 20.48 11.80
N ILE A 345 -11.48 21.25 12.82
CA ILE A 345 -12.45 20.80 13.83
C ILE A 345 -13.79 20.39 13.20
N ASN A 346 -14.24 21.03 12.11
CA ASN A 346 -15.49 20.64 11.44
C ASN A 346 -15.46 19.20 10.90
N PHE A 347 -14.26 18.65 10.68
CA PHE A 347 -14.04 17.28 10.22
C PHE A 347 -13.68 16.31 11.36
N VAL A 348 -13.64 16.78 12.62
CA VAL A 348 -13.31 15.97 13.80
C VAL A 348 -14.59 15.43 14.43
N GLY A 349 -14.77 14.10 14.46
CA GLY A 349 -15.88 13.44 15.15
C GLY A 349 -17.18 13.27 14.35
N VAL A 350 -17.10 13.22 13.01
CA VAL A 350 -18.21 12.79 12.13
C VAL A 350 -18.14 11.29 11.88
#